data_AF-A0A346R8H9-F1
#
_entry.id   AF-A0A346R8H9-F1
#
_cell.length_a   1.000
_cell.length_b   1.000
_cell.length_c   1.000
_cell.angle_alpha   90.00
_cell.angle_beta   90.00
_cell.angle_gamma   90.00
#
_symmetry.space_group_name_H-M   'P 1'
#
loop_
_entity.id
_entity.type
_entity.pdbx_description
1 polymer ?
#
loop_
_entity_poly.entity_id
_entity_poly.type
_entity_poly.pdbx_seq_one_letter_code
_entity_poly.pdbx_strand_id
1 'polypeptide(L)'
;MTGQAHAAAARTDSAYTPLVLEDCTPRQAAGGADGGEGTDGGRWICEGYAGIPVYVAEGDLRMFVSFGPDAANEIAASQTLPAFNTINETLEWRLADRGGGRPYATILRWFPQGFDQATGQPVTSQMLVVTRLGFALGDGGTCQIAVIDAQAVPDANARARQIADTMARDFDCERDEIIHLPR
;
A
#
# COMPACT_ATOMS: atom_id res chain seq x y z
N MET A 1 -19.54 36.86 -26.56
CA MET A 1 -18.30 36.32 -25.97
C MET A 1 -18.69 35.53 -24.73
N THR A 2 -18.93 34.24 -24.86
CA THR A 2 -19.25 33.34 -23.74
C THR A 2 -17.95 32.72 -23.24
N GLY A 3 -17.57 33.04 -22.01
CA GLY A 3 -16.37 32.52 -21.36
C GLY A 3 -16.54 31.08 -20.93
N GLN A 4 -15.64 30.20 -21.38
CA GLN A 4 -15.52 28.85 -20.86
C GLN A 4 -14.86 28.88 -19.48
N ALA A 5 -15.57 28.39 -18.46
CA ALA A 5 -14.95 28.03 -17.20
C ALA A 5 -14.15 26.75 -17.42
N HIS A 6 -12.82 26.85 -17.46
CA HIS A 6 -11.96 25.69 -17.31
C HIS A 6 -11.99 25.25 -15.85
N ALA A 7 -12.55 24.07 -15.58
CA ALA A 7 -12.30 23.38 -14.33
C ALA A 7 -10.78 23.21 -14.19
N ALA A 8 -10.17 23.84 -13.19
CA ALA A 8 -8.80 23.56 -12.84
C ALA A 8 -8.74 22.11 -12.37
N ALA A 9 -8.16 21.22 -13.18
CA ALA A 9 -7.86 19.88 -12.73
C ALA A 9 -7.01 19.98 -11.46
N ALA A 10 -7.51 19.43 -10.35
CA ALA A 10 -6.73 19.33 -9.13
C ALA A 10 -5.40 18.68 -9.48
N ARG A 11 -4.32 19.42 -9.27
CA ARG A 11 -2.99 18.98 -9.68
C ARG A 11 -2.48 18.06 -8.57
N THR A 12 -2.64 16.75 -8.76
CA THR A 12 -2.12 15.72 -7.85
C THR A 12 -0.59 15.66 -7.93
N ASP A 13 0.03 15.25 -6.84
CA ASP A 13 1.49 15.18 -6.70
C ASP A 13 1.93 13.90 -5.97
N SER A 14 3.23 13.59 -6.04
CA SER A 14 3.84 12.43 -5.37
C SER A 14 4.90 12.88 -4.37
N ALA A 15 4.88 12.30 -3.18
CA ALA A 15 6.04 12.28 -2.29
C ALA A 15 6.54 10.86 -2.12
N TYR A 16 7.83 10.70 -1.80
CA TYR A 16 8.46 9.40 -1.61
C TYR A 16 9.14 9.37 -0.26
N THR A 17 8.91 8.31 0.50
CA THR A 17 9.60 8.08 1.78
C THR A 17 10.31 6.73 1.75
N PRO A 18 11.43 6.59 2.48
CA PRO A 18 12.00 5.28 2.73
C PRO A 18 11.03 4.42 3.56
N LEU A 19 11.11 3.10 3.36
CA LEU A 19 10.41 2.08 4.14
C LEU A 19 11.40 0.94 4.43
N VAL A 20 12.49 1.28 5.12
CA VAL A 20 13.58 0.39 5.50
C VAL A 20 13.30 -0.14 6.90
N LEU A 21 12.98 -1.43 7.04
CA LEU A 21 12.43 -1.99 8.29
C LEU A 21 13.42 -1.96 9.45
N GLU A 22 14.71 -1.99 9.15
CA GLU A 22 15.81 -1.88 10.10
C GLU A 22 15.83 -0.53 10.82
N ASP A 23 15.32 0.52 10.17
CA ASP A 23 15.24 1.88 10.72
C ASP A 23 13.92 2.12 11.49
N CYS A 24 12.99 1.16 11.45
CA CYS A 24 11.67 1.29 12.04
C CYS A 24 11.62 0.85 13.50
N THR A 25 10.65 1.36 14.25
CA THR A 25 10.46 0.97 15.66
C THR A 25 9.81 -0.41 15.75
N PRO A 26 10.47 -1.44 16.30
CA PRO A 26 9.88 -2.77 16.46
C PRO A 26 8.74 -2.74 17.49
N ARG A 27 7.71 -3.56 17.26
CA ARG A 27 6.58 -3.78 18.17
C ARG A 27 6.56 -5.25 18.57
N GLN A 28 6.35 -5.51 19.85
CA GLN A 28 6.22 -6.89 20.33
C GLN A 28 5.05 -7.57 19.62
N ALA A 29 5.24 -8.84 19.27
CA ALA A 29 4.14 -9.65 18.78
C ALA A 29 3.07 -9.77 19.87
N ALA A 30 1.80 -9.56 19.51
CA ALA A 30 0.67 -9.88 20.38
C ALA A 30 0.56 -11.41 20.46
N GLY A 31 1.46 -12.07 21.21
CA GLY A 31 1.57 -13.53 21.26
C GLY A 31 2.66 -14.08 22.19
N GLY A 32 3.71 -13.32 22.49
CA GLY A 32 4.84 -13.82 23.31
C GLY A 32 4.71 -13.54 24.81
N ALA A 33 3.66 -14.04 25.48
CA ALA A 33 3.59 -14.06 26.95
C ALA A 33 3.86 -15.44 27.56
N ASP A 34 3.78 -16.50 26.76
CA ASP A 34 4.20 -17.85 27.16
C ASP A 34 5.19 -18.35 26.11
N GLY A 35 6.41 -18.70 26.54
CA GLY A 35 7.53 -19.10 25.70
C GLY A 35 7.34 -20.41 24.93
N GLY A 36 6.29 -20.50 24.10
CA GLY A 36 6.14 -21.50 23.07
C GLY A 36 6.85 -21.06 21.79
N GLU A 37 7.53 -22.00 21.14
CA GLU A 37 8.18 -21.84 19.83
C GLU A 37 7.11 -21.62 18.74
N GLY A 38 6.49 -20.43 18.72
CA GLY A 38 5.51 -19.98 17.75
C GLY A 38 6.13 -19.08 16.69
N THR A 39 5.73 -19.29 15.44
CA THR A 39 6.15 -18.61 14.21
C THR A 39 5.68 -17.15 14.13
N ASP A 40 5.93 -16.36 15.16
CA ASP A 40 5.44 -14.98 15.22
C ASP A 40 6.34 -14.08 14.37
N GLY A 41 5.83 -13.70 13.19
CA GLY A 41 6.48 -12.72 12.33
C GLY A 41 6.59 -11.34 12.99
N GLY A 42 7.55 -10.55 12.52
CA GLY A 42 7.89 -9.26 13.12
C GLY A 42 6.83 -8.18 12.86
N ARG A 43 6.83 -7.14 13.69
CA ARG A 43 5.96 -5.96 13.54
C ARG A 43 6.77 -4.69 13.76
N TRP A 44 6.51 -3.66 12.95
CA TRP A 44 7.25 -2.41 12.95
C TRP A 44 6.31 -1.22 12.75
N ILE A 45 6.71 -0.07 13.30
CA ILE A 45 6.16 1.24 12.97
C ILE A 45 7.28 2.08 12.36
N CYS A 46 7.12 2.46 11.10
CA CYS A 46 8.03 3.32 10.36
C CYS A 46 7.48 4.75 10.29
N GLU A 47 8.37 5.74 10.19
CA GLU A 47 7.98 7.13 9.97
C GLU A 47 7.71 7.37 8.48
N GLY A 48 6.47 7.72 8.15
CA GLY A 48 6.02 8.03 6.79
C GLY A 48 6.00 9.52 6.48
N TYR A 49 5.31 9.88 5.39
CA TYR A 49 5.17 11.27 4.95
C TYR A 49 4.54 12.13 6.05
N ALA A 50 5.15 13.27 6.36
CA ALA A 50 4.69 14.18 7.42
C ALA A 50 4.45 13.50 8.79
N GLY A 51 5.28 12.49 9.11
CA GLY A 51 5.22 11.76 10.39
C GLY A 51 4.05 10.78 10.50
N ILE A 52 3.33 10.51 9.41
CA ILE A 52 2.25 9.53 9.39
C ILE A 52 2.84 8.15 9.69
N PRO A 53 2.33 7.42 10.70
CA PRO A 53 2.81 6.08 11.00
C PRO A 53 2.54 5.12 9.84
N VAL A 54 3.55 4.33 9.47
CA VAL A 54 3.41 3.18 8.57
C VAL A 54 3.57 1.92 9.42
N TYR A 55 2.50 1.17 9.58
CA TYR A 55 2.53 -0.14 10.22
C TYR A 55 2.95 -1.19 9.20
N VAL A 56 3.98 -1.96 9.53
CA VAL A 56 4.39 -3.12 8.76
C VAL A 56 4.38 -4.34 9.67
N ALA A 57 3.81 -5.43 9.20
CA ALA A 57 3.91 -6.72 9.87
C ALA A 57 4.34 -7.80 8.87
N GLU A 58 4.94 -8.85 9.40
CA GLU A 58 5.13 -10.11 8.72
C GLU A 58 4.33 -11.19 9.46
N GLY A 59 3.71 -12.10 8.71
CA GLY A 59 3.10 -13.30 9.24
C GLY A 59 2.93 -14.36 8.15
N ASP A 60 3.34 -15.59 8.44
CA ASP A 60 3.38 -16.70 7.46
C ASP A 60 4.09 -16.30 6.14
N LEU A 61 5.26 -15.67 6.27
CA LEU A 61 6.14 -15.20 5.19
C LEU A 61 5.48 -14.20 4.23
N ARG A 62 4.50 -13.45 4.72
CA ARG A 62 3.79 -12.41 3.97
C ARG A 62 3.86 -11.08 4.71
N MET A 63 4.09 -10.02 3.94
CA MET A 63 4.05 -8.67 4.47
C MET A 63 2.61 -8.17 4.57
N PHE A 64 2.35 -7.31 5.54
CA PHE A 64 1.11 -6.56 5.71
C PHE A 64 1.51 -5.11 5.94
N VAL A 65 0.87 -4.17 5.24
CA VAL A 65 1.21 -2.74 5.32
C VAL A 65 -0.05 -1.90 5.47
N SER A 66 -0.07 -1.07 6.50
CA SER A 66 -1.18 -0.17 6.83
C SER A 66 -0.67 1.18 7.30
N PHE A 67 -1.55 2.17 7.41
CA PHE A 67 -1.16 3.57 7.53
C PHE A 67 -2.03 4.32 8.54
N GLY A 68 -1.44 5.31 9.20
CA GLY A 68 -2.15 6.23 10.08
C GLY A 68 -2.08 5.89 11.56
N PRO A 69 -2.77 6.67 12.41
CA PRO A 69 -2.69 6.57 13.86
C PRO A 69 -3.22 5.24 14.42
N ASP A 70 -4.17 4.62 13.73
CA ASP A 70 -4.77 3.33 14.12
C ASP A 70 -4.44 2.21 13.12
N ALA A 71 -3.30 2.33 12.43
CA ALA A 71 -2.92 1.49 11.30
C ALA A 71 -3.04 -0.02 11.56
N ALA A 72 -2.74 -0.48 12.78
CA ALA A 72 -2.79 -1.91 13.13
C ALA A 72 -4.22 -2.51 13.18
N ASN A 73 -5.25 -1.68 13.28
CA ASN A 73 -6.67 -2.11 13.35
C ASN A 73 -7.44 -1.85 12.05
N GLU A 74 -6.79 -1.25 11.06
CA GLU A 74 -7.37 -0.96 9.75
C GLU A 74 -7.44 -2.22 8.87
N ILE A 75 -8.36 -2.25 7.91
CA ILE A 75 -8.54 -3.39 6.99
C ILE A 75 -7.24 -3.71 6.25
N ALA A 76 -6.47 -2.69 5.83
CA ALA A 76 -5.17 -2.85 5.19
C ALA A 76 -4.17 -3.69 5.99
N ALA A 77 -4.25 -3.69 7.33
CA ALA A 77 -3.36 -4.50 8.18
C ALA A 77 -3.65 -6.02 8.09
N SER A 78 -4.78 -6.41 7.52
CA SER A 78 -5.17 -7.80 7.26
C SER A 78 -5.05 -8.22 5.78
N GLN A 79 -4.73 -7.28 4.89
CA GLN A 79 -4.66 -7.52 3.45
C GLN A 79 -3.21 -7.74 3.00
N THR A 80 -3.00 -8.78 2.18
CA THR A 80 -1.69 -9.15 1.62
C THR A 80 -1.85 -9.87 0.28
N LEU A 81 -0.73 -10.15 -0.39
CA LEU A 81 -0.71 -11.00 -1.58
C LEU A 81 -0.77 -12.49 -1.19
N PRO A 82 -1.43 -13.36 -1.99
CA PRO A 82 -1.58 -14.78 -1.64
C PRO A 82 -0.26 -15.55 -1.51
N ALA A 83 0.74 -15.22 -2.33
CA ALA A 83 2.07 -15.82 -2.27
C ALA A 83 2.92 -15.17 -1.16
N PHE A 84 3.94 -15.91 -0.69
CA PHE A 84 5.00 -15.33 0.14
C PHE A 84 5.59 -14.12 -0.58
N ASN A 85 5.92 -13.07 0.16
CA ASN A 85 6.28 -11.80 -0.46
C ASN A 85 7.18 -10.96 0.41
N THR A 86 7.89 -10.03 -0.24
CA THR A 86 8.56 -8.91 0.39
C THR A 86 8.04 -7.59 -0.18
N ILE A 87 8.43 -6.47 0.42
CA ILE A 87 8.06 -5.12 0.00
C ILE A 87 9.29 -4.31 -0.40
N ASN A 88 9.10 -3.32 -1.25
CA ASN A 88 10.14 -2.39 -1.63
C ASN A 88 10.39 -1.34 -0.54
N GLU A 89 11.61 -0.84 -0.46
CA GLU A 89 12.04 0.16 0.53
C GLU A 89 11.65 1.60 0.15
N THR A 90 10.89 1.79 -0.92
CA THR A 90 10.39 3.10 -1.36
C THR A 90 8.87 3.07 -1.43
N LEU A 91 8.24 3.93 -0.62
CA LEU A 91 6.81 4.13 -0.57
C LEU A 91 6.44 5.43 -1.28
N GLU A 92 5.52 5.38 -2.24
CA GLU A 92 4.95 6.57 -2.88
C GLU A 92 3.67 6.99 -2.14
N TRP A 93 3.53 8.29 -1.90
CA TRP A 93 2.37 8.95 -1.34
C TRP A 93 1.69 9.82 -2.39
N ARG A 94 0.39 9.66 -2.59
CA ARG A 94 -0.43 10.48 -3.48
C ARG A 94 -1.02 11.65 -2.71
N LEU A 95 -0.70 12.87 -3.14
CA LEU A 95 -1.05 14.12 -2.44
C LEU A 95 -2.13 14.89 -3.20
N ALA A 96 -3.06 15.50 -2.44
CA ALA A 96 -4.19 16.25 -3.01
C ALA A 96 -3.76 17.53 -3.75
N ASP A 97 -2.64 18.13 -3.34
CA ASP A 97 -2.13 19.41 -3.84
C ASP A 97 -0.67 19.30 -4.29
N ARG A 98 -0.30 20.05 -5.34
CA ARG A 98 1.09 20.18 -5.80
C ARG A 98 1.96 20.94 -4.81
N GLY A 99 3.13 20.39 -4.51
CA GLY A 99 4.11 21.01 -3.60
C GLY A 99 3.96 20.64 -2.13
N GLY A 100 3.12 19.64 -1.82
CA GLY A 100 2.85 19.19 -0.46
C GLY A 100 1.38 19.36 -0.09
N GLY A 101 0.83 18.40 0.64
CA GLY A 101 -0.59 18.39 0.98
C GLY A 101 -0.99 17.12 1.70
N ARG A 102 -2.27 17.03 2.06
CA ARG A 102 -2.80 15.84 2.74
C ARG A 102 -2.72 14.64 1.79
N PRO A 103 -2.08 13.53 2.19
CA PRO A 103 -2.08 12.33 1.37
C PRO A 103 -3.47 11.69 1.39
N TYR A 104 -3.82 10.96 0.34
CA TYR A 104 -5.10 10.23 0.26
C TYR A 104 -4.94 8.78 -0.19
N ALA A 105 -3.78 8.43 -0.75
CA ALA A 105 -3.44 7.08 -1.12
C ALA A 105 -1.93 6.86 -1.07
N THR A 106 -1.52 5.60 -1.02
CA THR A 106 -0.13 5.17 -1.22
C THR A 106 -0.02 4.18 -2.36
N ILE A 107 1.17 4.09 -2.93
CA ILE A 107 1.53 3.05 -3.89
C ILE A 107 2.82 2.41 -3.39
N LEU A 108 2.79 1.09 -3.15
CA LEU A 108 3.93 0.31 -2.70
C LEU A 108 4.19 -0.82 -3.69
N ARG A 109 5.46 -1.09 -3.99
CA ARG A 109 5.86 -2.24 -4.79
C ARG A 109 6.11 -3.45 -3.89
N TRP A 110 5.56 -4.59 -4.29
CA TRP A 110 5.64 -5.87 -3.61
C TRP A 110 6.27 -6.90 -4.54
N PHE A 111 6.95 -7.87 -3.97
CA PHE A 111 7.68 -8.92 -4.68
C PHE A 111 7.17 -10.28 -4.22
N PRO A 112 6.03 -10.76 -4.76
CA PRO A 112 5.58 -12.11 -4.48
C PRO A 112 6.54 -13.13 -5.09
N GLN A 113 6.84 -14.17 -4.31
CA GLN A 113 7.59 -15.32 -4.77
C GLN A 113 6.72 -16.10 -5.76
N GLY A 114 7.29 -16.39 -6.93
CA GLY A 114 6.66 -17.24 -7.93
C GLY A 114 7.63 -18.31 -8.43
N PHE A 115 7.07 -19.32 -9.08
CA PHE A 115 7.84 -20.35 -9.78
C PHE A 115 7.22 -20.58 -11.16
N ASP A 116 8.06 -20.73 -12.17
CA ASP A 116 7.64 -21.16 -13.50
C ASP A 116 7.15 -22.62 -13.42
N GLN A 117 5.93 -22.88 -13.90
CA GLN A 117 5.32 -24.20 -13.75
C GLN A 117 5.99 -25.29 -14.59
N ALA A 118 6.64 -24.94 -15.70
CA ALA A 118 7.27 -25.89 -16.60
C ALA A 118 8.68 -26.29 -16.14
N THR A 119 9.41 -25.35 -15.56
CA THR A 119 10.83 -25.49 -15.21
C THR A 119 11.07 -25.56 -13.71
N GLY A 120 10.07 -25.21 -12.89
CA GLY A 120 10.18 -25.09 -11.44
C GLY A 120 11.13 -23.98 -10.98
N GLN A 121 11.60 -23.14 -11.89
CA GLN A 121 12.57 -22.09 -11.57
C GLN A 121 11.88 -20.89 -10.92
N PRO A 122 12.52 -20.21 -9.95
CA PRO A 122 11.99 -18.98 -9.38
C PRO A 122 11.71 -17.93 -10.46
N VAL A 123 10.55 -17.29 -10.38
CA VAL A 123 10.23 -16.11 -11.21
C VAL A 123 10.05 -14.90 -10.30
N THR A 124 10.67 -13.79 -10.71
CA THR A 124 10.49 -12.50 -10.02
C THR A 124 9.24 -11.84 -10.57
N SER A 125 8.18 -11.80 -9.77
CA SER A 125 6.99 -11.01 -10.03
C SER A 125 7.06 -9.68 -9.28
N GLN A 126 6.43 -8.64 -9.82
CA GLN A 126 6.36 -7.33 -9.18
C GLN A 126 4.92 -6.84 -9.20
N MET A 127 4.36 -6.56 -8.03
CA MET A 127 3.01 -6.04 -7.88
C MET A 127 3.06 -4.61 -7.34
N LEU A 128 2.25 -3.70 -7.88
CA LEU A 128 1.98 -2.41 -7.27
C LEU A 128 0.66 -2.50 -6.52
N VAL A 129 0.73 -2.31 -5.21
CA VAL A 129 -0.45 -2.24 -4.34
C VAL A 129 -0.78 -0.79 -4.09
N VAL A 130 -2.02 -0.41 -4.37
CA VAL A 130 -2.58 0.92 -4.10
C VAL A 130 -3.45 0.82 -2.86
N THR A 131 -3.24 1.70 -1.89
CA THR A 131 -3.99 1.72 -0.61
C THR A 131 -4.62 3.10 -0.41
N ARG A 132 -5.92 3.16 -0.11
CA ARG A 132 -6.59 4.43 0.31
C ARG A 132 -6.32 4.74 1.77
N LEU A 133 -6.26 6.01 2.13
CA LEU A 133 -5.94 6.47 3.49
C LEU A 133 -7.17 7.11 4.16
N GLY A 134 -8.04 6.29 4.76
CA GLY A 134 -9.30 6.76 5.34
C GLY A 134 -9.11 7.85 6.40
N PHE A 135 -8.16 7.66 7.32
CA PHE A 135 -7.83 8.65 8.36
C PHE A 135 -7.47 10.03 7.78
N ALA A 136 -6.83 10.07 6.61
CA ALA A 136 -6.41 11.32 5.96
C ALA A 136 -7.53 11.92 5.09
N LEU A 137 -8.44 11.08 4.58
CA LEU A 137 -9.66 11.54 3.91
C LEU A 137 -10.68 12.08 4.91
N GLY A 138 -10.65 11.59 6.15
CA GLY A 138 -11.61 11.93 7.20
C GLY A 138 -12.85 11.02 7.18
N ASP A 139 -12.80 9.92 6.42
CA ASP A 139 -13.89 8.96 6.28
C ASP A 139 -13.39 7.54 5.96
N GLY A 140 -14.29 6.56 6.12
CA GLY A 140 -14.05 5.16 5.78
C GLY A 140 -12.82 4.55 6.44
N GLY A 141 -12.40 3.39 5.91
CA GLY A 141 -11.20 2.70 6.37
C GLY A 141 -9.97 2.98 5.50
N THR A 142 -8.83 2.52 5.99
CA THR A 142 -7.59 2.35 5.23
C THR A 142 -7.56 0.94 4.68
N CYS A 143 -7.61 0.78 3.36
CA CYS A 143 -7.65 -0.53 2.68
C CYS A 143 -6.96 -0.48 1.31
N GLN A 144 -6.50 -1.63 0.84
CA GLN A 144 -6.02 -1.82 -0.53
C GLN A 144 -7.19 -1.66 -1.50
N ILE A 145 -6.97 -0.92 -2.58
CA ILE A 145 -7.97 -0.65 -3.62
C ILE A 145 -7.57 -1.23 -4.97
N ALA A 146 -6.28 -1.52 -5.18
CA ALA A 146 -5.80 -2.16 -6.39
C ALA A 146 -4.50 -2.94 -6.19
N VAL A 147 -4.34 -4.02 -6.98
CA VAL A 147 -3.11 -4.80 -7.13
C VAL A 147 -2.81 -4.92 -8.62
N ILE A 148 -1.65 -4.45 -9.05
CA ILE A 148 -1.29 -4.30 -10.46
C ILE A 148 0.02 -5.03 -10.73
N ASP A 149 -0.02 -6.03 -11.62
CA ASP A 149 1.17 -6.68 -12.15
C ASP A 149 1.99 -5.69 -12.97
N ALA A 150 3.16 -5.31 -12.44
CA ALA A 150 4.01 -4.30 -13.03
C ALA A 150 4.80 -4.79 -14.27
N GLN A 151 4.81 -6.10 -14.53
CA GLN A 151 5.43 -6.70 -15.71
C GLN A 151 4.42 -6.84 -16.85
N ALA A 152 3.18 -7.21 -16.52
CA ALA A 152 2.13 -7.43 -17.51
C ALA A 152 1.41 -6.13 -17.94
N VAL A 153 1.40 -5.09 -17.10
CA VAL A 153 0.71 -3.83 -17.37
C VAL A 153 1.70 -2.77 -17.88
N PRO A 154 1.56 -2.27 -19.12
CA PRO A 154 2.35 -1.15 -19.61
C PRO A 154 2.16 0.10 -18.72
N ASP A 155 3.23 0.83 -18.47
CA ASP A 155 3.23 2.02 -17.62
C ASP A 155 2.56 1.80 -16.25
N ALA A 156 2.76 0.62 -15.64
CA ALA A 156 2.09 0.20 -14.41
C ALA A 156 2.10 1.24 -13.28
N ASN A 157 3.21 1.97 -13.09
CA ASN A 157 3.28 3.05 -12.10
C ASN A 157 2.30 4.19 -12.43
N ALA A 158 2.21 4.61 -13.69
CA ALA A 158 1.25 5.62 -14.11
C ALA A 158 -0.18 5.12 -13.97
N ARG A 159 -0.43 3.83 -14.26
CA ARG A 159 -1.74 3.20 -14.05
C ARG A 159 -2.13 3.12 -12.57
N ALA A 160 -1.20 2.79 -11.69
CA ALA A 160 -1.40 2.79 -10.24
C ALA A 160 -1.78 4.17 -9.72
N ARG A 161 -1.06 5.21 -10.18
CA ARG A 161 -1.39 6.62 -9.88
C ARG A 161 -2.76 7.01 -10.39
N GLN A 162 -3.10 6.63 -11.63
CA GLN A 162 -4.42 6.90 -12.17
C GLN A 162 -5.52 6.31 -11.29
N ILE A 163 -5.40 5.02 -10.90
CA ILE A 163 -6.38 4.38 -10.03
C ILE A 163 -6.46 5.08 -8.67
N ALA A 164 -5.31 5.38 -8.06
CA ALA A 164 -5.27 6.12 -6.80
C ALA A 164 -6.02 7.47 -6.91
N ASP A 165 -5.68 8.24 -7.93
CA ASP A 165 -6.19 9.59 -8.15
C ASP A 165 -7.70 9.60 -8.47
N THR A 166 -8.24 8.55 -9.10
CA THR A 166 -9.66 8.49 -9.50
C THR A 166 -10.56 7.71 -8.54
N MET A 167 -10.03 6.73 -7.79
CA MET A 167 -10.84 5.79 -7.00
C MET A 167 -10.70 5.99 -5.49
N ALA A 168 -9.53 6.39 -4.99
CA ALA A 168 -9.23 6.27 -3.55
C ALA A 168 -10.17 7.08 -2.65
N ARG A 169 -10.74 8.19 -3.15
CA ARG A 169 -11.67 9.04 -2.40
C ARG A 169 -13.03 8.38 -2.19
N ASP A 170 -13.50 7.65 -3.19
CA ASP A 170 -14.87 7.14 -3.24
C ASP A 170 -14.96 5.62 -2.94
N PHE A 171 -13.82 4.91 -2.92
CA PHE A 171 -13.76 3.47 -2.68
C PHE A 171 -14.26 3.10 -1.28
N ASP A 172 -15.26 2.21 -1.20
CA ASP A 172 -15.82 1.70 0.04
C ASP A 172 -15.08 0.42 0.46
N CYS A 173 -14.24 0.52 1.50
CA CYS A 173 -13.42 -0.60 1.99
C CYS A 173 -14.21 -1.83 2.44
N GLU A 174 -15.50 -1.70 2.75
CA GLU A 174 -16.33 -2.82 3.21
C GLU A 174 -17.10 -3.49 2.07
N ARG A 175 -17.27 -2.80 0.94
CA ARG A 175 -18.19 -3.23 -0.13
C ARG A 175 -17.53 -3.40 -1.49
N ASP A 176 -16.52 -2.60 -1.79
CA ASP A 176 -15.87 -2.61 -3.09
C ASP A 176 -14.80 -3.70 -3.17
N GLU A 177 -14.71 -4.36 -4.32
CA GLU A 177 -13.68 -5.35 -4.60
C GLU A 177 -12.37 -4.68 -5.03
N ILE A 178 -11.26 -5.24 -4.57
CA ILE A 178 -9.91 -4.80 -4.97
C ILE A 178 -9.76 -4.95 -6.49
N ILE A 179 -9.27 -3.91 -7.15
CA ILE A 179 -9.04 -3.92 -8.60
C ILE A 179 -7.76 -4.70 -8.90
N HIS A 180 -7.87 -5.81 -9.62
CA HIS A 180 -6.71 -6.58 -10.10
C HIS A 180 -6.41 -6.26 -11.58
N LEU A 181 -5.14 -5.98 -11.90
CA LEU A 181 -4.67 -5.77 -13.27
C LEU A 181 -3.41 -6.61 -13.58
N PRO A 182 -3.32 -7.25 -14.76
CA PRO A 182 -4.43 -7.50 -15.68
C PRO A 182 -5.50 -8.37 -15.01
N ARG A 183 -6.74 -8.34 -15.53
CA ARG A 183 -7.80 -9.26 -15.08
C ARG A 183 -7.65 -10.62 -15.75
#